data_AF-A0A3E3IUT7-F1
#
_entry.id   AF-A0A3E3IUT7-F1
#
_cell.length_a   1.000
_cell.length_b   1.000
_cell.length_c   1.000
_cell.angle_alpha   90.00
_cell.angle_beta   90.00
_cell.angle_gamma   90.00
#
_symmetry.space_group_name_H-M   'P 1'
#
loop_
_entity.id
_entity.type
_entity.pdbx_description
1 polymer ?
#
loop_
_entity_poly.entity_id
_entity_poly.type
_entity_poly.pdbx_seq_one_letter_code
_entity_poly.pdbx_strand_id
1 'polypeptide(L)'
;MQGHYVYNNAIKPLVSALFIVNREYIPHDKWLIHMSRSLAWKPDSWEKDLQGALNTGDFSAQSLQERQMCIDRLWNGMNDRLCEMTGTDDRLNFVRKAGYESLKKLIEKEEYTLQEWAAMEGLEALNYEPLHSVFHREGDRILLDKERLLSIRPEDMYVWFYEIVDAGRKGVAAE
;
A
#
# COMPACT_ATOMS: atom_id res chain seq x y z
N MET A 1 -10.49 24.53 1.30
CA MET A 1 -11.27 24.05 2.47
C MET A 1 -11.47 22.53 2.48
N GLN A 2 -12.09 21.91 1.45
CA GLN A 2 -12.33 20.45 1.43
C GLN A 2 -11.05 19.60 1.54
N GLY A 3 -9.95 19.99 0.88
CA GLY A 3 -8.67 19.29 1.02
C GLY A 3 -8.13 19.27 2.46
N HIS A 4 -8.27 20.37 3.22
CA HIS A 4 -7.85 20.41 4.62
C HIS A 4 -8.68 19.49 5.50
N TYR A 5 -9.98 19.36 5.20
CA TYR A 5 -10.86 18.41 5.88
C TYR A 5 -10.44 16.97 5.61
N VAL A 6 -10.10 16.62 4.36
CA VAL A 6 -9.58 15.29 4.01
C VAL A 6 -8.29 15.00 4.78
N TYR A 7 -7.33 15.92 4.82
CA TYR A 7 -6.09 15.73 5.58
C TYR A 7 -6.29 15.66 7.08
N ASN A 8 -7.27 16.36 7.66
CA ASN A 8 -7.63 16.18 9.07
C ASN A 8 -8.08 14.74 9.35
N ASN A 9 -8.91 14.17 8.47
CA ASN A 9 -9.38 12.79 8.62
C ASN A 9 -8.27 11.76 8.40
N ALA A 10 -7.20 12.10 7.67
CA ALA A 10 -6.05 11.24 7.46
C ALA A 10 -5.12 11.14 8.68
N ILE A 11 -5.12 12.12 9.59
CA ILE A 11 -4.22 12.12 10.76
C ILE A 11 -4.47 10.91 11.66
N LYS A 12 -5.72 10.59 11.95
CA LYS A 12 -6.06 9.46 12.82
C LYS A 12 -5.49 8.13 12.30
N PRO A 13 -5.81 7.67 11.09
CA PRO A 13 -5.25 6.41 10.57
C PRO A 13 -3.72 6.47 10.46
N LEU A 14 -3.14 7.62 10.10
CA LEU A 14 -1.68 7.80 10.03
C LEU A 14 -1.01 7.58 11.39
N VAL A 15 -1.51 8.21 12.45
CA VAL A 15 -0.94 8.01 13.80
C VAL A 15 -1.22 6.60 14.32
N SER A 16 -2.39 6.03 14.02
CA SER A 16 -2.69 4.62 14.35
C SER A 16 -1.71 3.64 13.69
N ALA A 17 -1.29 3.89 12.44
CA ALA A 17 -0.30 3.07 11.76
C ALA A 17 1.03 3.06 12.51
N LEU A 18 1.44 4.18 13.12
CA LEU A 18 2.67 4.24 13.92
C LEU A 18 2.63 3.28 15.11
N PHE A 19 1.47 3.11 15.76
CA PHE A 19 1.31 2.12 16.84
C PHE A 19 1.46 0.69 16.30
N ILE A 20 0.89 0.39 15.13
CA ILE A 20 1.03 -0.92 14.48
C ILE A 20 2.50 -1.22 14.16
N VAL A 21 3.24 -0.24 13.62
CA VAL A 21 4.68 -0.38 13.36
C VAL A 21 5.46 -0.71 14.64
N ASN A 22 5.05 -0.11 15.76
CA ASN A 22 5.65 -0.39 17.07
C ASN A 22 5.11 -1.68 17.73
N ARG A 23 4.17 -2.40 17.10
CA ARG A 23 3.46 -3.56 17.66
C ARG A 23 2.73 -3.25 18.98
N GLU A 24 2.23 -2.03 19.09
CA GLU A 24 1.51 -1.51 20.25
C GLU A 24 0.00 -1.43 19.98
N TYR A 25 -0.81 -1.47 21.03
CA TYR A 25 -2.25 -1.25 20.90
C TYR A 25 -2.55 0.21 20.53
N ILE A 26 -3.50 0.42 19.62
CA ILE A 26 -3.96 1.75 19.26
C ILE A 26 -4.81 2.31 20.41
N PRO A 27 -4.40 3.41 21.05
CA PRO A 27 -5.16 4.01 22.14
C PRO A 27 -6.40 4.74 21.62
N HIS A 28 -7.30 5.09 22.53
CA HIS A 28 -8.47 5.92 22.20
C HIS A 28 -8.05 7.27 21.59
N ASP A 29 -8.82 7.75 20.61
CA ASP A 29 -8.56 8.96 19.79
C ASP A 29 -8.04 10.17 20.59
N LYS A 30 -8.67 10.44 21.74
CA LYS A 30 -8.29 11.52 22.67
C LYS A 30 -6.79 11.50 23.05
N TRP A 31 -6.22 10.31 23.19
CA TRP A 31 -4.86 10.10 23.66
C TRP A 31 -3.87 9.77 22.54
N LEU A 32 -4.35 9.60 21.30
CA LEU A 32 -3.58 9.08 20.18
C LEU A 32 -2.29 9.86 19.90
N ILE A 33 -2.38 11.19 19.77
CA ILE A 33 -1.21 12.06 19.56
C ILE A 33 -0.33 12.16 20.80
N HIS A 34 -0.90 12.11 22.00
CA HIS A 34 -0.12 12.23 23.23
C HIS A 34 0.73 10.97 23.44
N MET A 35 0.12 9.79 23.30
CA MET A 35 0.77 8.50 23.50
C MET A 35 1.72 8.12 22.36
N SER A 36 1.57 8.69 21.15
CA SER A 36 2.54 8.42 20.08
C SER A 36 3.95 8.89 20.41
N ARG A 37 4.10 9.87 21.31
CA ARG A 37 5.41 10.40 21.75
C ARG A 37 6.25 9.38 22.49
N SER A 38 5.63 8.47 23.23
CA SER A 38 6.32 7.43 24.01
C SER A 38 6.68 6.19 23.20
N LEU A 39 6.30 6.12 21.91
CA LEU A 39 6.63 4.97 21.07
C LEU A 39 8.15 4.85 20.86
N ALA A 40 8.65 3.62 20.92
CA ALA A 40 10.07 3.30 20.87
C ALA A 40 10.72 3.70 19.54
N TRP A 41 9.99 3.48 18.44
CA TRP A 41 10.42 3.85 17.11
C TRP A 41 9.47 4.88 16.50
N LYS A 42 10.05 5.88 15.83
CA LYS A 42 9.37 6.93 15.07
C LYS A 42 10.27 7.31 13.87
N PRO A 43 9.71 7.81 12.76
CA PRO A 43 10.51 8.49 11.74
C PRO A 43 11.30 9.66 12.36
N ASP A 44 12.52 9.92 11.87
CA ASP A 44 13.42 10.94 12.44
C ASP A 44 12.79 12.34 12.50
N SER A 45 11.91 12.67 11.55
CA SER A 45 11.22 13.96 11.46
C SER A 45 9.82 13.96 12.08
N TRP A 46 9.45 12.93 12.86
CA TRP A 46 8.09 12.70 13.35
C TRP A 46 7.44 13.94 13.97
N GLU A 47 8.07 14.57 14.96
CA GLU A 47 7.49 15.72 15.66
C GLU A 47 7.26 16.91 14.72
N LYS A 48 8.25 17.19 13.86
CA LYS A 48 8.19 18.30 12.89
C LYS A 48 7.09 18.06 11.86
N ASP A 49 7.06 16.87 11.27
CA ASP A 49 6.11 16.55 10.21
C ASP A 49 4.69 16.35 10.77
N LEU A 50 4.52 15.81 11.98
CA LEU A 50 3.21 15.74 12.62
C LEU A 50 2.65 17.14 12.91
N GLN A 51 3.50 18.06 13.39
CA GLN A 51 3.09 19.45 13.58
C GLN A 51 2.69 20.10 12.25
N GLY A 52 3.47 19.87 11.18
CA GLY A 52 3.14 20.35 9.84
C GLY A 52 1.84 19.77 9.30
N ALA A 53 1.60 18.46 9.49
CA ALA A 53 0.38 17.79 9.07
C ALA A 53 -0.86 18.32 9.82
N LEU A 54 -0.73 18.69 11.10
CA LEU A 54 -1.80 19.28 11.91
C LEU A 54 -2.06 20.77 11.61
N ASN A 55 -1.09 21.48 11.04
CA ASN A 55 -1.19 22.92 10.79
C ASN A 55 -2.08 23.22 9.58
N THR A 56 -3.25 23.82 9.79
CA THR A 56 -4.15 24.22 8.68
C THR A 56 -3.70 25.48 7.94
N GLY A 57 -2.69 26.19 8.46
CA GLY A 57 -2.16 27.41 7.87
C GLY A 57 -3.23 28.47 7.64
N ASP A 58 -3.17 29.13 6.49
CA ASP A 58 -4.09 30.17 6.03
C ASP A 58 -5.19 29.64 5.09
N PHE A 59 -5.35 28.31 4.98
CA PHE A 59 -6.25 27.63 4.05
C PHE A 59 -5.97 27.88 2.56
N SER A 60 -4.80 28.42 2.20
CA SER A 60 -4.34 28.54 0.82
C SER A 60 -4.00 27.19 0.20
N ALA A 61 -3.89 27.15 -1.14
CA ALA A 61 -3.37 25.98 -1.84
C ALA A 61 -1.94 25.61 -1.41
N GLN A 62 -1.12 26.62 -1.09
CA GLN A 62 0.24 26.40 -0.61
C GLN A 62 0.25 25.71 0.76
N SER A 63 -0.51 26.22 1.73
CA SER A 63 -0.62 25.57 3.04
C SER A 63 -1.17 24.14 2.93
N LEU A 64 -2.08 23.88 1.98
CA LEU A 64 -2.56 22.53 1.69
C LEU A 64 -1.45 21.60 1.17
N GLN A 65 -0.63 22.07 0.22
CA GLN A 65 0.51 21.30 -0.32
C GLN A 65 1.56 21.03 0.76
N GLU A 66 1.87 22.00 1.62
CA GLU A 66 2.80 21.82 2.73
C GLU A 66 2.34 20.73 3.69
N ARG A 67 1.03 20.70 4.02
CA ARG A 67 0.44 19.61 4.82
C ARG A 67 0.55 18.25 4.13
N GLN A 68 0.26 18.20 2.83
CA GLN A 68 0.37 16.98 2.03
C GLN A 68 1.78 16.41 2.13
N MET A 69 2.80 17.23 1.89
CA MET A 69 4.20 16.80 1.97
C MET A 69 4.58 16.27 3.35
N CYS A 70 4.02 16.84 4.42
CA CYS A 70 4.26 16.33 5.78
C CYS A 70 3.61 14.96 5.97
N ILE A 71 2.36 14.77 5.53
CA ILE A 71 1.66 13.48 5.59
C ILE A 71 2.42 12.42 4.78
N ASP A 72 2.88 12.77 3.57
CA ASP A 72 3.63 11.86 2.71
C ASP A 72 4.95 11.41 3.37
N ARG A 73 5.70 12.34 3.98
CA ARG A 73 6.94 11.98 4.71
C ARG A 73 6.67 11.07 5.90
N LEU A 74 5.63 11.36 6.68
CA LEU A 74 5.23 10.51 7.82
C LEU A 74 4.87 9.10 7.35
N TRP A 75 4.06 9.01 6.30
CA TRP A 75 3.65 7.73 5.72
C TRP A 75 4.84 6.95 5.18
N ASN A 76 5.70 7.58 4.38
CA ASN A 76 6.85 6.91 3.78
C ASN A 76 7.83 6.40 4.84
N GLY A 77 8.12 7.19 5.88
CA GLY A 77 8.96 6.70 6.98
C GLY A 77 8.39 5.45 7.65
N MET A 78 7.07 5.39 7.87
CA MET A 78 6.41 4.18 8.39
C MET A 78 6.38 3.03 7.39
N ASN A 79 6.16 3.32 6.11
CA ASN A 79 6.17 2.35 5.04
C ASN A 79 7.52 1.63 4.95
N ASP A 80 8.61 2.38 4.93
CA ASP A 80 9.96 1.83 4.80
C ASP A 80 10.24 0.87 5.96
N ARG A 81 9.83 1.27 7.17
CA ARG A 81 9.93 0.41 8.35
C ARG A 81 9.08 -0.85 8.24
N LEU A 82 7.86 -0.77 7.71
CA LEU A 82 7.01 -1.94 7.48
C LEU A 82 7.62 -2.88 6.44
N CYS A 83 8.19 -2.35 5.37
CA CYS A 83 8.87 -3.16 4.35
C CYS A 83 10.07 -3.89 4.95
N GLU A 84 10.93 -3.21 5.73
CA GLU A 84 12.02 -3.83 6.48
C GLU A 84 11.53 -4.95 7.41
N MET A 85 10.48 -4.70 8.18
CA MET A 85 9.95 -5.64 9.17
C MET A 85 9.34 -6.90 8.55
N THR A 86 8.92 -6.82 7.28
CA THR A 86 8.15 -7.89 6.62
C THR A 86 8.88 -8.51 5.43
N GLY A 87 10.09 -8.04 5.12
CA GLY A 87 10.85 -8.47 3.94
C GLY A 87 10.13 -8.14 2.63
N THR A 88 9.30 -7.09 2.61
CA THR A 88 8.64 -6.64 1.39
C THR A 88 9.66 -6.00 0.47
N ASP A 89 9.54 -6.26 -0.83
CA ASP A 89 10.34 -5.64 -1.88
C ASP A 89 10.33 -4.10 -1.71
N ASP A 90 11.51 -3.51 -1.64
CA ASP A 90 11.72 -2.08 -1.43
C ASP A 90 11.17 -1.22 -2.57
N ARG A 91 10.87 -1.83 -3.73
CA ARG A 91 10.23 -1.17 -4.87
C ARG A 91 8.72 -0.96 -4.67
N LEU A 92 8.11 -1.59 -3.66
CA LEU A 92 6.68 -1.51 -3.42
C LEU A 92 6.36 -0.98 -2.03
N ASN A 93 5.35 -0.11 -1.97
CA ASN A 93 4.72 0.25 -0.71
C ASN A 93 4.12 -1.00 -0.05
N PHE A 94 4.24 -1.12 1.27
CA PHE A 94 3.74 -2.24 2.05
C PHE A 94 2.26 -2.57 1.78
N VAL A 95 1.43 -1.55 1.52
CA VAL A 95 0.00 -1.74 1.20
C VAL A 95 -0.21 -2.59 -0.06
N ARG A 96 0.78 -2.63 -0.96
CA ARG A 96 0.75 -3.38 -2.22
C ARG A 96 1.29 -4.80 -2.09
N LYS A 97 1.90 -5.15 -0.96
CA LYS A 97 2.54 -6.45 -0.71
C LYS A 97 1.62 -7.62 -1.04
N ALA A 98 0.39 -7.61 -0.49
CA ALA A 98 -0.55 -8.72 -0.69
C ALA A 98 -0.90 -8.94 -2.16
N GLY A 99 -1.27 -7.86 -2.88
CA GLY A 99 -1.59 -7.96 -4.31
C GLY A 99 -0.39 -8.40 -5.15
N TYR A 100 0.82 -7.95 -4.81
CA TYR A 100 2.04 -8.40 -5.46
C TYR A 100 2.36 -9.88 -5.18
N GLU A 101 2.20 -10.35 -3.95
CA GLU A 101 2.41 -11.75 -3.60
C GLU A 101 1.43 -12.67 -4.33
N SER A 102 0.15 -12.29 -4.43
CA SER A 102 -0.82 -13.07 -5.19
C SER A 102 -0.51 -13.06 -6.70
N LEU A 103 -0.12 -11.92 -7.27
CA LEU A 103 0.31 -11.84 -8.67
C LEU A 103 1.56 -12.69 -8.93
N LYS A 104 2.55 -12.64 -8.02
CA LYS A 104 3.79 -13.41 -8.11
C LYS A 104 3.51 -14.92 -8.14
N LYS A 105 2.64 -15.42 -7.26
CA LYS A 105 2.21 -16.84 -7.28
C LYS A 105 1.62 -17.21 -8.65
N LEU A 106 0.72 -16.38 -9.19
CA LEU A 106 0.13 -16.62 -10.51
C LEU A 106 1.17 -16.63 -11.63
N ILE A 107 2.17 -15.74 -11.56
CA ILE A 107 3.29 -15.70 -12.50
C ILE A 107 4.16 -16.96 -12.43
N GLU A 108 4.49 -17.43 -11.22
CA GLU A 108 5.42 -18.55 -11.00
C GLU A 108 4.87 -19.90 -11.50
N LYS A 109 3.58 -20.15 -11.33
CA LYS A 109 2.97 -21.43 -11.76
C LYS A 109 2.23 -21.34 -13.09
N GLU A 110 1.80 -20.14 -13.49
CA GLU A 110 1.03 -19.82 -14.70
C GLU A 110 -0.37 -20.44 -14.79
N GLU A 111 -0.58 -21.62 -14.18
CA GLU A 111 -1.83 -22.37 -14.18
C GLU A 111 -2.13 -22.91 -12.78
N TYR A 112 -3.34 -22.65 -12.31
CA TYR A 112 -3.89 -23.21 -11.07
C TYR A 112 -5.27 -23.79 -11.32
N THR A 113 -5.63 -24.86 -10.62
CA THR A 113 -7.06 -25.18 -10.45
C THR A 113 -7.70 -24.22 -9.44
N LEU A 114 -9.03 -24.07 -9.48
CA LEU A 114 -9.77 -23.30 -8.46
C LEU A 114 -9.51 -23.84 -7.05
N GLN A 115 -9.37 -25.16 -6.91
CA GLN A 115 -9.10 -25.78 -5.61
C GLN A 115 -7.71 -25.46 -5.09
N GLU A 116 -6.70 -25.52 -5.96
CA GLU A 116 -5.33 -25.15 -5.60
C GLU A 116 -5.25 -23.66 -5.23
N TRP A 117 -5.90 -22.79 -6.01
CA TRP A 117 -5.93 -21.36 -5.70
C TRP A 117 -6.61 -21.10 -4.36
N ALA A 118 -7.82 -21.63 -4.16
CA ALA A 118 -8.60 -21.47 -2.94
C ALA A 118 -7.86 -21.94 -1.67
N ALA A 119 -6.94 -22.90 -1.79
CA ALA A 119 -6.13 -23.39 -0.68
C ALA A 119 -5.00 -22.44 -0.28
N MET A 120 -4.57 -21.55 -1.18
CA MET A 120 -3.48 -20.59 -0.91
C MET A 120 -3.95 -19.15 -0.72
N GLU A 121 -5.05 -18.79 -1.38
CA GLU A 121 -5.62 -17.45 -1.47
C GLU A 121 -7.15 -17.54 -1.56
N GLY A 122 -7.86 -16.50 -1.15
CA GLY A 122 -9.29 -16.42 -1.40
C GLY A 122 -9.62 -16.33 -2.90
N LEU A 123 -10.70 -16.98 -3.35
CA LEU A 123 -11.15 -16.87 -4.74
C LEU A 123 -11.55 -15.44 -5.11
N GLU A 124 -11.98 -14.65 -4.12
CA GLU A 124 -12.27 -13.24 -4.26
C GLU A 124 -11.06 -12.41 -4.69
N ALA A 125 -9.83 -12.84 -4.38
CA ALA A 125 -8.61 -12.14 -4.79
C ALA A 125 -8.53 -11.98 -6.31
N LEU A 126 -9.03 -12.97 -7.06
CA LEU A 126 -9.08 -12.94 -8.52
C LEU A 126 -10.01 -11.84 -9.06
N ASN A 127 -10.99 -11.37 -8.28
CA ASN A 127 -11.91 -10.32 -8.70
C ASN A 127 -11.33 -8.91 -8.53
N TYR A 128 -10.13 -8.77 -7.93
CA TYR A 128 -9.49 -7.49 -7.70
C TYR A 128 -8.30 -7.29 -8.64
N GLU A 129 -8.04 -6.02 -8.96
CA GLU A 129 -6.83 -5.65 -9.71
C GLU A 129 -5.56 -5.89 -8.86
N PRO A 130 -4.43 -6.25 -9.50
CA PRO A 130 -4.28 -6.44 -10.94
C PRO A 130 -4.70 -7.83 -11.45
N LEU A 131 -5.02 -8.78 -10.56
CA LEU A 131 -5.28 -10.17 -10.92
C LEU A 131 -6.39 -10.27 -11.96
N HIS A 132 -7.53 -9.61 -11.73
CA HIS A 132 -8.68 -9.64 -12.64
C HIS A 132 -8.30 -9.37 -14.10
N SER A 133 -7.38 -8.43 -14.34
CA SER A 133 -6.95 -8.04 -15.67
C SER A 133 -5.96 -8.99 -16.32
N VAL A 134 -5.35 -9.93 -15.59
CA VAL A 134 -4.21 -10.74 -16.08
C VAL A 134 -4.44 -12.25 -15.97
N PHE A 135 -5.64 -12.71 -15.63
CA PHE A 135 -5.99 -14.12 -15.72
C PHE A 135 -7.22 -14.33 -16.60
N HIS A 136 -7.34 -15.52 -17.17
CA HIS A 136 -8.57 -16.01 -17.75
C HIS A 136 -8.90 -17.38 -17.16
N ARG A 137 -10.19 -17.74 -17.23
CA ARG A 137 -10.70 -18.98 -16.67
C ARG A 137 -11.12 -19.93 -17.78
N GLU A 138 -10.62 -21.16 -17.73
CA GLU A 138 -11.06 -22.27 -18.59
C GLU A 138 -11.57 -23.42 -17.72
N GLY A 139 -12.89 -23.56 -17.62
CA GLY A 139 -13.50 -24.58 -16.77
C GLY A 139 -13.17 -24.39 -15.28
N ASP A 140 -12.35 -25.28 -14.71
CA ASP A 140 -11.86 -25.21 -13.32
C ASP A 140 -10.45 -24.61 -13.20
N ARG A 141 -9.90 -24.09 -14.29
CA ARG A 141 -8.52 -23.59 -14.33
C ARG A 141 -8.47 -22.08 -14.40
N ILE A 142 -7.50 -21.53 -13.69
CA ILE A 142 -7.07 -20.14 -13.68
C ILE A 142 -5.75 -20.12 -14.45
N LEU A 143 -5.73 -19.40 -15.55
CA LEU A 143 -4.60 -19.32 -16.47
C LEU A 143 -4.11 -17.88 -16.52
N LEU A 144 -2.81 -17.69 -16.35
CA LEU A 144 -2.18 -16.39 -16.53
C LEU A 144 -2.26 -15.98 -18.01
N ASP A 145 -2.81 -14.81 -18.27
CA ASP A 145 -2.72 -14.16 -19.57
C ASP A 145 -1.43 -13.33 -19.62
N LYS A 146 -0.34 -13.96 -20.09
CA LYS A 146 0.97 -13.32 -20.20
C LYS A 146 0.98 -12.16 -21.18
N GLU A 147 0.27 -12.29 -22.30
CA GLU A 147 0.21 -11.23 -23.31
C GLU A 147 -0.46 -9.99 -22.73
N ARG A 148 -1.53 -10.19 -21.97
CA ARG A 148 -2.19 -9.12 -21.24
C ARG A 148 -1.31 -8.55 -20.14
N LEU A 149 -0.67 -9.41 -19.34
CA LEU A 149 0.26 -8.99 -18.29
C LEU A 149 1.37 -8.10 -18.85
N LEU A 150 1.91 -8.39 -20.04
CA LEU A 150 2.99 -7.61 -20.66
C LEU A 150 2.51 -6.35 -21.40
N SER A 151 1.26 -6.32 -21.86
CA SER A 151 0.69 -5.21 -22.64
C SER A 151 0.03 -4.10 -21.83
N ILE A 152 -0.31 -4.33 -20.55
CA ILE A 152 -0.88 -3.30 -19.66
C ILE A 152 0.00 -2.03 -19.60
N ARG A 153 -0.62 -0.87 -19.73
CA ARG A 153 0.03 0.45 -19.66
C ARG A 153 -0.44 1.20 -18.40
N PRO A 154 0.30 2.23 -17.95
CA PRO A 154 -0.08 3.03 -16.78
C PRO A 154 -1.50 3.62 -16.86
N GLU A 155 -1.97 3.93 -18.07
CA GLU A 155 -3.32 4.45 -18.31
C GLU A 155 -4.45 3.41 -18.25
N ASP A 156 -4.13 2.12 -18.26
CA ASP A 156 -5.13 1.05 -18.32
C ASP A 156 -5.70 0.69 -16.93
N MET A 157 -5.09 1.16 -15.84
CA MET A 157 -5.53 0.93 -14.45
C MET A 157 -5.06 2.04 -13.50
N TYR A 158 -5.56 2.04 -12.26
CA TYR A 158 -5.06 2.96 -11.24
C TYR A 158 -3.55 2.75 -11.00
N VAL A 159 -2.83 3.84 -10.77
CA VAL A 159 -1.37 3.84 -10.60
C VAL A 159 -0.87 2.82 -9.59
N TRP A 160 -1.58 2.66 -8.46
CA TRP A 160 -1.20 1.71 -7.41
C TRP A 160 -1.28 0.24 -7.85
N PHE A 161 -2.15 -0.09 -8.81
CA PHE A 161 -2.26 -1.44 -9.36
C PHE A 161 -1.22 -1.64 -10.45
N TYR A 162 -0.97 -0.60 -11.25
CA TYR A 162 0.07 -0.63 -12.27
C TYR A 162 1.46 -0.86 -11.66
N GLU A 163 1.76 -0.24 -10.51
CA GLU A 163 3.04 -0.46 -9.81
C GLU A 163 3.23 -1.93 -9.39
N ILE A 164 2.14 -2.65 -9.06
CA ILE A 164 2.19 -4.09 -8.78
C ILE A 164 2.53 -4.87 -10.05
N VAL A 165 1.89 -4.52 -11.18
CA VAL A 165 2.14 -5.14 -12.49
C VAL A 165 3.58 -4.91 -12.94
N ASP A 166 4.08 -3.67 -12.84
CA ASP A 166 5.46 -3.31 -13.22
C ASP A 166 6.48 -4.08 -12.37
N ALA A 167 6.24 -4.20 -11.06
CA ALA A 167 7.08 -5.03 -10.18
C ALA A 167 7.02 -6.52 -10.56
N GLY A 168 5.85 -7.04 -10.91
CA GLY A 168 5.66 -8.42 -11.37
C GLY A 168 6.44 -8.73 -12.65
N ARG A 169 6.38 -7.84 -13.65
CA ARG A 169 7.10 -7.98 -14.93
C ARG A 169 8.61 -8.04 -14.75
N LYS A 170 9.16 -7.21 -13.86
CA LYS A 170 10.59 -7.21 -13.56
C LYS A 170 11.05 -8.52 -12.93
N GLY A 171 10.16 -9.24 -12.24
CA GLY A 171 10.40 -10.61 -11.78
C GLY A 171 10.49 -11.60 -12.94
N VAL A 172 9.57 -11.51 -13.91
CA VAL A 172 9.55 -12.37 -15.11
C VAL A 172 10.78 -12.17 -16.00
N ALA A 173 11.28 -10.94 -16.12
CA ALA A 173 12.42 -10.62 -16.97
C ALA A 173 13.80 -10.93 -16.34
N ALA A 174 13.84 -11.35 -15.08
CA ALA A 174 15.06 -11.68 -14.35
C ALA A 174 15.39 -13.18 -14.32
N GLU A 175 14.52 -14.02 -14.91
CA GLU A 175 14.73 -15.46 -15.17
C GLU A 175 15.11 -15.70 -16.64
#